data_AF-A0A317ILK8-F1
#
_entry.id   AF-A0A317ILK8-F1
#
_cell.length_a   1.000
_cell.length_b   1.000
_cell.length_c   1.000
_cell.angle_alpha   90.00
_cell.angle_beta   90.00
_cell.angle_gamma   90.00
#
_symmetry.space_group_name_H-M   'P 1'
#
loop_
_entity.id
_entity.type
_entity.pdbx_description
1 polymer ?
#
loop_
_entity_poly.entity_id
_entity_poly.type
_entity_poly.pdbx_seq_one_letter_code
_entity_poly.pdbx_strand_id
1 'polypeptide(L)'
;MEIGKPRNPSRVGDLLTRVGLIKQSQLEEALILSRRTATPVGRILLMTGSLKEKDLQVVLQAQHMIRTGQLPFEVAIRALYIVKASRASFDEALRMSGWTTEQEAQLGELAELLLSAEVVSESQLKSATARAEQMALPIGRTLVLMGLVSPSVMAATLNAQVLLKQNEITAQEAVHGIRIASARRISLEKALILEGIYQPQSNSWIKLGELFAIAGLLSESDGLWAVEAGLIEGRPIGEILVESGLVSSESRDGALELQKMVAEGKVNAQQAAELLKEVNSQGVAPAQALKSMTHLGTQVANLLKMSGLITDEHISKAEEMSTPPIIDLSACLLDASIINRETIEAARQCLELIRDERLKVEQAIVVLSYCVRSRITVKQTLEELAWDHVVQNSYASEDDLTRAE
;
A
#
# COMPACT_ATOMS: atom_id res chain seq x y z
N MET A 1 -0.36 -35.09 -48.66
CA MET A 1 0.77 -35.52 -47.80
C MET A 1 1.34 -34.24 -47.20
N GLU A 2 0.77 -33.74 -46.10
CA GLU A 2 1.27 -32.51 -45.46
C GLU A 2 2.32 -32.88 -44.41
N ILE A 3 3.57 -32.65 -44.77
CA ILE A 3 4.74 -32.90 -43.94
C ILE A 3 4.96 -31.67 -43.04
N GLY A 4 4.87 -31.89 -41.72
CA GLY A 4 5.69 -31.20 -40.72
C GLY A 4 5.53 -29.69 -40.54
N LYS A 5 4.43 -29.24 -39.90
CA LYS A 5 4.53 -28.06 -39.03
C LYS A 5 5.27 -28.47 -37.75
N PRO A 6 6.25 -27.69 -37.23
CA PRO A 6 6.88 -27.99 -35.95
C PRO A 6 5.77 -28.11 -34.89
N ARG A 7 5.66 -29.29 -34.28
CA ARG A 7 4.69 -29.54 -33.21
C ARG A 7 4.98 -28.56 -32.10
N ASN A 8 4.00 -27.70 -31.80
CA ASN A 8 4.13 -26.75 -30.72
C ASN A 8 4.29 -27.57 -29.42
N PRO A 9 5.46 -27.55 -28.75
CA PRO A 9 5.78 -28.50 -27.68
C PRO A 9 4.82 -28.36 -26.49
N SER A 10 4.08 -27.26 -26.40
CA SER A 10 3.06 -26.96 -25.41
C SER A 10 1.68 -27.59 -25.69
N ARG A 11 1.49 -28.49 -26.67
CA ARG A 11 0.20 -29.17 -26.87
C ARG A 11 0.01 -30.30 -25.85
N VAL A 12 -1.18 -30.40 -25.25
CA VAL A 12 -1.54 -31.47 -24.28
C VAL A 12 -1.18 -32.86 -24.80
N GLY A 13 -1.48 -33.15 -26.07
CA GLY A 13 -1.19 -34.45 -26.67
C GLY A 13 0.30 -34.80 -26.70
N ASP A 14 1.16 -33.81 -26.94
CA ASP A 14 2.61 -34.00 -27.00
C ASP A 14 3.20 -34.16 -25.59
N LEU A 15 2.66 -33.45 -24.59
CA LEU A 15 3.01 -33.66 -23.17
C LEU A 15 2.62 -35.06 -22.70
N LEU A 16 1.39 -35.49 -22.99
CA LEU A 16 0.87 -36.82 -22.60
C LEU A 16 1.69 -37.97 -23.21
N THR A 17 2.14 -37.82 -24.45
CA THR A 17 2.99 -38.84 -25.11
C THR A 17 4.42 -38.82 -24.58
N ARG A 18 5.02 -37.64 -24.35
CA ARG A 18 6.40 -37.53 -23.84
C ARG A 18 6.57 -38.05 -22.41
N VAL A 19 5.59 -37.85 -21.54
CA VAL A 19 5.58 -38.42 -20.17
C VAL A 19 5.21 -39.92 -20.20
N GLY A 20 4.75 -40.41 -21.34
CA GLY A 20 4.30 -41.79 -21.54
C GLY A 20 3.02 -42.11 -20.77
N LEU A 21 2.12 -41.14 -20.61
CA LEU A 21 0.78 -41.36 -20.04
C LEU A 21 -0.16 -41.99 -21.07
N ILE A 22 0.05 -41.71 -22.36
CA ILE A 22 -0.65 -42.34 -23.49
C ILE A 22 0.34 -42.77 -24.57
N LYS A 23 -0.05 -43.75 -25.38
CA LYS A 23 0.69 -44.15 -26.59
C LYS A 23 0.38 -43.21 -27.75
N GLN A 24 1.32 -43.10 -28.70
CA GLN A 24 1.15 -42.30 -29.92
C GLN A 24 -0.08 -42.76 -30.74
N SER A 25 -0.38 -44.06 -30.79
CA SER A 25 -1.57 -44.60 -31.46
C SER A 25 -2.89 -44.15 -30.80
N GLN A 26 -2.94 -44.12 -29.46
CA GLN A 26 -4.11 -43.66 -28.71
C GLN A 26 -4.37 -42.16 -28.93
N LEU A 27 -3.30 -41.37 -29.06
CA LEU A 27 -3.40 -39.95 -29.40
C LEU A 27 -3.94 -39.74 -30.82
N GLU A 28 -3.50 -40.55 -31.79
CA GLU A 28 -3.95 -40.47 -33.18
C GLU A 28 -5.43 -40.83 -33.33
N GLU A 29 -5.88 -41.91 -32.67
CA GLU A 29 -7.29 -42.29 -32.61
C GLU A 29 -8.14 -41.18 -31.98
N ALA A 30 -7.69 -40.61 -30.85
CA ALA A 30 -8.39 -39.53 -30.19
C ALA A 30 -8.47 -38.25 -31.05
N LEU A 31 -7.44 -37.95 -31.86
CA LEU A 31 -7.42 -36.83 -32.81
C LEU A 31 -8.38 -37.03 -34.00
N ILE A 32 -8.56 -38.28 -34.45
CA ILE A 32 -9.52 -38.61 -35.51
C ILE A 32 -10.95 -38.44 -34.96
N LEU A 33 -11.22 -38.98 -33.77
CA LEU A 33 -12.51 -38.84 -33.11
C LEU A 33 -12.84 -37.39 -32.79
N SER A 34 -11.85 -36.62 -32.30
CA SER A 34 -12.00 -35.18 -31.99
C SER A 34 -12.44 -34.38 -33.20
N ARG A 35 -11.88 -34.67 -34.38
CA ARG A 35 -12.27 -34.02 -35.63
C ARG A 35 -13.69 -34.39 -36.09
N ARG A 36 -14.13 -35.63 -35.81
CA ARG A 36 -15.47 -36.09 -36.21
C ARG A 36 -16.57 -35.62 -35.26
N THR A 37 -16.28 -35.50 -33.97
CA THR A 37 -17.29 -35.20 -32.93
C THR A 37 -17.18 -33.78 -32.36
N ALA A 38 -16.18 -33.00 -32.79
CA ALA A 38 -15.84 -31.69 -32.24
C ALA A 38 -15.57 -31.67 -30.72
N THR A 39 -15.29 -32.83 -30.12
CA THR A 39 -14.99 -32.96 -28.70
C THR A 39 -13.48 -32.73 -28.44
N PRO A 40 -13.07 -32.05 -27.37
CA PRO A 40 -11.66 -31.89 -27.03
C PRO A 40 -10.94 -33.23 -26.85
N VAL A 41 -9.70 -33.33 -27.36
CA VAL A 41 -8.88 -34.56 -27.35
C VAL A 41 -8.73 -35.13 -25.93
N GLY A 42 -8.49 -34.29 -24.92
CA GLY A 42 -8.38 -34.73 -23.53
C GLY A 42 -9.65 -35.43 -23.02
N ARG A 43 -10.83 -34.92 -23.40
CA ARG A 43 -12.12 -35.50 -23.00
C ARG A 43 -12.39 -36.84 -23.70
N ILE A 44 -11.98 -36.97 -24.97
CA ILE A 44 -12.04 -38.24 -25.69
C ILE A 44 -11.14 -39.28 -25.03
N LEU A 45 -9.92 -38.91 -24.64
CA LEU A 45 -8.99 -39.82 -23.97
C LEU A 45 -9.50 -40.32 -22.61
N LEU A 46 -10.28 -39.49 -21.90
CA LEU A 46 -11.02 -39.93 -20.70
C LEU A 46 -12.14 -40.91 -21.06
N MET A 47 -12.97 -40.56 -22.06
CA MET A 47 -14.10 -41.39 -22.49
C MET A 47 -13.69 -42.77 -23.02
N THR A 48 -12.55 -42.86 -23.71
CA THR A 48 -12.00 -44.12 -24.21
C THR A 48 -11.22 -44.90 -23.15
N GLY A 49 -11.12 -44.38 -21.92
CA GLY A 49 -10.38 -45.00 -20.81
C GLY A 49 -8.87 -45.03 -21.00
N SER A 50 -8.33 -44.27 -21.96
CA SER A 50 -6.89 -44.22 -22.25
C SER A 50 -6.11 -43.31 -21.30
N LEU A 51 -6.80 -42.43 -20.57
CA LEU A 51 -6.23 -41.50 -19.60
C LEU A 51 -7.14 -41.38 -18.37
N LYS A 52 -6.57 -41.13 -17.19
CA LYS A 52 -7.34 -40.85 -15.98
C LYS A 52 -7.57 -39.36 -15.80
N GLU A 53 -8.69 -38.99 -15.15
CA GLU A 53 -9.06 -37.60 -14.84
C GLU A 53 -7.93 -36.84 -14.12
N LYS A 54 -7.35 -37.48 -13.08
CA LYS A 54 -6.26 -36.89 -12.28
C LYS A 54 -5.01 -36.60 -13.12
N ASP A 55 -4.63 -37.52 -13.98
CA ASP A 55 -3.44 -37.36 -14.85
C ASP A 55 -3.66 -36.26 -15.89
N LEU A 56 -4.90 -36.14 -16.41
CA LEU A 56 -5.25 -35.05 -17.33
C LEU A 56 -5.21 -33.69 -16.64
N GLN A 57 -5.72 -33.56 -15.42
CA GLN A 57 -5.71 -32.30 -14.66
C GLN A 57 -4.28 -31.78 -14.46
N VAL A 58 -3.37 -32.64 -14.01
CA VAL A 58 -1.97 -32.26 -13.76
C VAL A 58 -1.27 -31.84 -15.07
N VAL A 59 -1.51 -32.55 -16.17
CA VAL A 59 -0.91 -32.19 -17.47
C VAL A 59 -1.48 -30.88 -18.01
N LEU A 60 -2.76 -30.59 -17.79
CA LEU A 60 -3.36 -29.31 -18.15
C LEU A 60 -2.78 -28.15 -17.34
N GLN A 61 -2.54 -28.35 -16.04
CA GLN A 61 -1.87 -27.37 -15.19
C GLN A 61 -0.45 -27.07 -15.70
N ALA A 62 0.34 -28.12 -15.96
CA ALA A 62 1.67 -27.97 -16.56
C ALA A 62 1.62 -27.26 -17.93
N GLN A 63 0.65 -27.60 -18.78
CA GLN A 63 0.47 -26.98 -20.08
C GLN A 63 0.15 -25.48 -19.98
N HIS A 64 -0.70 -25.11 -19.02
CA HIS A 64 -1.04 -23.71 -18.75
C HIS A 64 0.22 -22.92 -18.37
N MET A 65 0.99 -23.43 -17.40
CA MET A 65 2.24 -22.80 -16.95
C MET A 65 3.29 -22.67 -18.06
N ILE A 66 3.39 -23.65 -18.96
CA ILE A 66 4.27 -23.55 -20.13
C ILE A 66 3.78 -22.46 -21.09
N ARG A 67 2.46 -22.36 -21.33
CA ARG A 67 1.89 -21.36 -22.26
C ARG A 67 1.96 -19.95 -21.72
N THR A 68 1.87 -19.76 -20.40
CA THR A 68 2.06 -18.47 -19.73
C THR A 68 3.54 -18.12 -19.53
N GLY A 69 4.47 -19.01 -19.89
CA GLY A 69 5.91 -18.79 -19.76
C GLY A 69 6.46 -19.00 -18.34
N GLN A 70 5.62 -19.43 -17.40
CA GLN A 70 5.95 -19.64 -15.98
C GLN A 70 6.70 -20.94 -15.70
N LEU A 71 6.80 -21.86 -16.67
CA LEU A 71 7.44 -23.15 -16.49
C LEU A 71 8.16 -23.59 -17.79
N PRO A 72 9.49 -23.74 -17.77
CA PRO A 72 10.23 -24.28 -18.90
C PRO A 72 9.77 -25.69 -19.25
N PHE A 73 9.70 -25.97 -20.54
CA PHE A 73 9.21 -27.24 -21.07
C PHE A 73 9.91 -28.47 -20.46
N GLU A 74 11.25 -28.43 -20.36
CA GLU A 74 12.06 -29.53 -19.81
C GLU A 74 11.77 -29.79 -18.33
N VAL A 75 11.54 -28.73 -17.56
CA VAL A 75 11.20 -28.83 -16.14
C VAL A 75 9.82 -29.45 -15.97
N ALA A 76 8.84 -29.02 -16.76
CA ALA A 76 7.51 -29.59 -16.76
C ALA A 76 7.52 -31.10 -17.03
N ILE A 77 8.33 -31.57 -17.99
CA ILE A 77 8.47 -33.00 -18.28
C ILE A 77 9.04 -33.75 -17.07
N ARG A 78 10.11 -33.23 -16.44
CA ARG A 78 10.69 -33.86 -15.23
C ARG A 78 9.70 -33.94 -14.09
N ALA A 79 8.97 -32.85 -13.80
CA ALA A 79 7.95 -32.82 -12.75
C ALA A 79 6.82 -33.81 -13.05
N LEU A 80 6.31 -33.86 -14.28
CA LEU A 80 5.27 -34.82 -14.67
C LEU A 80 5.74 -36.29 -14.56
N TYR A 81 7.02 -36.56 -14.83
CA TYR A 81 7.62 -37.88 -14.58
C TYR A 81 7.63 -38.24 -13.10
N ILE A 82 7.94 -37.28 -12.21
CA ILE A 82 7.95 -37.48 -10.76
C ILE A 82 6.52 -37.74 -10.26
N VAL A 83 5.51 -36.99 -10.69
CA VAL A 83 4.09 -37.24 -10.34
C VAL A 83 3.63 -38.62 -10.81
N LYS A 84 4.13 -39.10 -11.94
CA LYS A 84 3.82 -40.45 -12.43
C LYS A 84 4.51 -41.54 -11.60
N ALA A 85 5.76 -41.32 -11.21
CA ALA A 85 6.59 -42.31 -10.51
C ALA A 85 6.33 -42.36 -9.00
N SER A 86 5.95 -41.23 -8.41
CA SER A 86 5.69 -41.06 -6.98
C SER A 86 4.26 -40.54 -6.79
N ARG A 87 3.59 -40.89 -5.68
CA ARG A 87 2.26 -40.31 -5.35
C ARG A 87 2.34 -38.84 -4.88
N ALA A 88 3.36 -38.12 -5.33
CA ALA A 88 3.58 -36.73 -4.98
C ALA A 88 2.58 -35.81 -5.69
N SER A 89 2.26 -34.67 -5.09
CA SER A 89 1.53 -33.61 -5.77
C SER A 89 2.37 -33.01 -6.91
N PHE A 90 1.73 -32.30 -7.84
CA PHE A 90 2.47 -31.63 -8.92
C PHE A 90 3.42 -30.56 -8.38
N ASP A 91 3.04 -29.85 -7.33
CA ASP A 91 3.88 -28.85 -6.67
C ASP A 91 5.09 -29.49 -5.96
N GLU A 92 4.90 -30.63 -5.29
CA GLU A 92 6.02 -31.42 -4.73
C GLU A 92 7.00 -31.87 -5.82
N ALA A 93 6.46 -32.34 -6.94
CA ALA A 93 7.26 -32.78 -8.08
C ALA A 93 8.04 -31.64 -8.75
N LEU A 94 7.47 -30.43 -8.81
CA LEU A 94 8.16 -29.24 -9.29
C LEU A 94 9.35 -28.91 -8.39
N ARG A 95 9.17 -28.87 -7.06
CA ARG A 95 10.26 -28.65 -6.10
C ARG A 95 11.37 -29.70 -6.24
N MET A 96 11.00 -30.97 -6.34
CA MET A 96 11.95 -32.07 -6.56
C MET A 96 12.69 -31.96 -7.90
N SER A 97 12.07 -31.33 -8.91
CA SER A 97 12.68 -31.07 -10.21
C SER A 97 13.59 -29.83 -10.25
N GLY A 98 13.79 -29.19 -9.09
CA GLY A 98 14.57 -27.96 -8.94
C GLY A 98 13.82 -26.71 -9.38
N TRP A 99 12.49 -26.77 -9.47
CA TRP A 99 11.64 -25.65 -9.85
C TRP A 99 10.87 -25.16 -8.63
N THR A 100 11.26 -24.00 -8.15
CA THR A 100 10.46 -23.20 -7.21
C THR A 100 9.84 -22.06 -8.01
N THR A 101 8.55 -21.82 -7.80
CA THR A 101 7.94 -20.60 -8.32
C THR A 101 8.62 -19.37 -7.73
N GLU A 102 8.60 -18.23 -8.44
CA GLU A 102 9.19 -16.98 -7.94
C GLU A 102 8.59 -16.57 -6.58
N GLN A 103 7.31 -16.89 -6.39
CA GLN A 103 6.56 -16.74 -5.14
C GLN A 103 7.13 -17.65 -4.02
N GLU A 104 7.39 -18.93 -4.28
CA GLU A 104 8.02 -19.85 -3.32
C GLU A 104 9.48 -19.48 -3.02
N ALA A 105 10.21 -18.94 -4.00
CA ALA A 105 11.58 -18.49 -3.81
C ALA A 105 11.66 -17.28 -2.87
N GLN A 106 10.77 -16.30 -3.04
CA GLN A 106 10.70 -15.10 -2.19
C GLN A 106 10.15 -15.41 -0.78
N LEU A 107 9.21 -16.34 -0.66
CA LEU A 107 8.78 -16.91 0.62
C LEU A 107 9.93 -17.64 1.32
N GLY A 108 10.73 -18.38 0.56
CA GLY A 108 11.95 -19.03 1.03
C GLY A 108 12.98 -18.02 1.53
N GLU A 109 13.20 -16.93 0.80
CA GLU A 109 14.15 -15.88 1.18
C GLU A 109 13.74 -15.18 2.48
N LEU A 110 12.46 -14.83 2.65
CA LEU A 110 11.97 -14.20 3.88
C LEU A 110 12.18 -15.14 5.08
N ALA A 111 11.79 -16.39 4.92
CA ALA A 111 11.94 -17.43 5.93
C ALA A 111 13.41 -17.69 6.28
N GLU A 112 14.28 -17.77 5.28
CA GLU A 112 15.72 -18.02 5.43
C GLU A 112 16.40 -16.87 6.16
N LEU A 113 16.06 -15.62 5.86
CA LEU A 113 16.58 -14.44 6.57
C LEU A 113 16.18 -14.45 8.05
N LEU A 114 14.93 -14.76 8.37
CA LEU A 114 14.45 -14.81 9.76
C LEU A 114 15.07 -15.96 10.55
N LEU A 115 15.24 -17.14 9.92
CA LEU A 115 15.92 -18.28 10.52
C LEU A 115 17.40 -17.99 10.76
N SER A 116 18.09 -17.44 9.75
CA SER A 116 19.53 -17.14 9.81
C SER A 116 19.85 -15.99 10.78
N ALA A 117 18.90 -15.06 10.97
CA ALA A 117 18.98 -14.02 11.98
C ALA A 117 18.63 -14.51 13.40
N GLU A 118 18.25 -15.78 13.56
CA GLU A 118 17.80 -16.40 14.82
C GLU A 118 16.58 -15.71 15.43
N VAL A 119 15.75 -15.07 14.60
CA VAL A 119 14.51 -14.40 15.04
C VAL A 119 13.40 -15.41 15.26
N VAL A 120 13.34 -16.45 14.42
CA VAL A 120 12.37 -17.55 14.49
C VAL A 120 13.10 -18.88 14.44
N SER A 121 12.49 -19.91 15.05
CA SER A 121 12.97 -21.28 14.94
C SER A 121 12.31 -22.04 13.78
N GLU A 122 12.91 -23.16 13.36
CA GLU A 122 12.35 -24.01 12.30
C GLU A 122 10.96 -24.56 12.66
N SER A 123 10.71 -24.85 13.95
CA SER A 123 9.40 -25.32 14.41
C SER A 123 8.34 -24.22 14.37
N GLN A 124 8.70 -23.00 14.76
CA GLN A 124 7.84 -21.83 14.66
C GLN A 124 7.50 -21.52 13.21
N LEU A 125 8.51 -21.56 12.33
CA LEU A 125 8.30 -21.33 10.90
C LEU A 125 7.36 -22.36 10.28
N LYS A 126 7.57 -23.67 10.53
CA LYS A 126 6.67 -24.74 10.06
C LYS A 126 5.22 -24.51 10.50
N SER A 127 5.02 -24.10 11.76
CA SER A 127 3.68 -23.80 12.28
C SER A 127 3.04 -22.59 11.61
N ALA A 128 3.85 -21.55 11.33
CA ALA A 128 3.39 -20.34 10.65
C ALA A 128 3.07 -20.60 9.18
N THR A 129 3.88 -21.39 8.46
CA THR A 129 3.60 -21.78 7.07
C THR A 129 2.29 -22.54 6.96
N ALA A 130 2.06 -23.54 7.83
CA ALA A 130 0.80 -24.29 7.82
C ALA A 130 -0.42 -23.40 8.08
N ARG A 131 -0.27 -22.38 8.94
CA ARG A 131 -1.33 -21.41 9.24
C ARG A 131 -1.56 -20.44 8.07
N ALA A 132 -0.48 -19.99 7.43
CA ALA A 132 -0.50 -19.12 6.27
C ALA A 132 -1.24 -19.77 5.09
N GLU A 133 -0.95 -21.05 4.82
CA GLU A 133 -1.65 -21.84 3.80
C GLU A 133 -3.15 -21.99 4.10
N GLN A 134 -3.52 -22.27 5.35
CA GLN A 134 -4.91 -22.40 5.76
C GLN A 134 -5.70 -21.09 5.61
N MET A 135 -5.06 -19.95 5.89
CA MET A 135 -5.70 -18.64 5.88
C MET A 135 -5.55 -17.91 4.54
N ALA A 136 -4.79 -18.48 3.58
CA ALA A 136 -4.38 -17.84 2.34
C ALA A 136 -3.79 -16.43 2.58
N LEU A 137 -3.00 -16.29 3.65
CA LEU A 137 -2.32 -15.04 4.01
C LEU A 137 -0.82 -15.18 3.78
N PRO A 138 -0.11 -14.08 3.45
CA PRO A 138 1.34 -14.08 3.40
C PRO A 138 1.97 -14.52 4.73
N ILE A 139 3.14 -15.16 4.66
CA ILE A 139 3.77 -15.78 5.83
C ILE A 139 4.26 -14.75 6.83
N GLY A 140 4.79 -13.62 6.38
CA GLY A 140 5.20 -12.49 7.20
C GLY A 140 4.04 -11.93 8.00
N ARG A 141 2.89 -11.67 7.35
CA ARG A 141 1.65 -11.27 8.06
C ARG A 141 1.24 -12.31 9.09
N THR A 142 1.29 -13.59 8.73
CA THR A 142 0.97 -14.70 9.65
C THR A 142 1.92 -14.73 10.87
N LEU A 143 3.23 -14.55 10.66
CA LEU A 143 4.24 -14.51 11.72
C LEU A 143 4.01 -13.36 12.70
N VAL A 144 3.61 -12.18 12.20
CA VAL A 144 3.25 -11.03 13.04
C VAL A 144 1.95 -11.29 13.80
N LEU A 145 0.92 -11.83 13.15
CA LEU A 145 -0.37 -12.14 13.79
C LEU A 145 -0.25 -13.21 14.88
N MET A 146 0.64 -14.19 14.70
CA MET A 146 0.95 -15.20 15.70
C MET A 146 1.81 -14.67 16.86
N GLY A 147 2.29 -13.43 16.78
CA GLY A 147 3.18 -12.82 17.77
C GLY A 147 4.59 -13.43 17.79
N LEU A 148 4.97 -14.14 16.73
CA LEU A 148 6.29 -14.76 16.60
C LEU A 148 7.37 -13.75 16.20
N VAL A 149 6.97 -12.70 15.46
CA VAL A 149 7.85 -11.62 15.01
C VAL A 149 7.15 -10.28 15.29
N SER A 150 7.88 -9.28 15.80
CA SER A 150 7.32 -7.93 15.98
C SER A 150 7.14 -7.21 14.64
N PRO A 151 6.21 -6.25 14.53
CA PRO A 151 6.05 -5.44 13.31
C PRO A 151 7.36 -4.76 12.87
N SER A 152 8.13 -4.24 13.83
CA SER A 152 9.44 -3.62 13.58
C SER A 152 10.48 -4.57 12.97
N VAL A 153 10.53 -5.83 13.42
CA VAL A 153 11.46 -6.83 12.89
C VAL A 153 11.00 -7.30 11.52
N MET A 154 9.69 -7.49 11.32
CA MET A 154 9.13 -7.80 10.00
C MET A 154 9.43 -6.68 8.99
N ALA A 155 9.25 -5.42 9.38
CA ALA A 155 9.63 -4.27 8.56
C ALA A 155 11.11 -4.29 8.17
N ALA A 156 11.99 -4.61 9.14
CA ALA A 156 13.42 -4.73 8.90
C ALA A 156 13.73 -5.89 7.92
N THR A 157 13.07 -7.03 8.04
CA THR A 157 13.25 -8.17 7.14
C THR A 157 12.78 -7.85 5.72
N LEU A 158 11.61 -7.24 5.56
CA LEU A 158 11.09 -6.86 4.23
C LEU A 158 11.98 -5.78 3.57
N ASN A 159 12.44 -4.79 4.35
CA ASN A 159 13.42 -3.81 3.85
C ASN A 159 14.72 -4.48 3.41
N ALA A 160 15.18 -5.50 4.13
CA ALA A 160 16.39 -6.24 3.77
C ALA A 160 16.21 -6.96 2.42
N GLN A 161 15.05 -7.58 2.17
CA GLN A 161 14.73 -8.18 0.87
C GLN A 161 14.73 -7.16 -0.27
N VAL A 162 14.23 -5.94 -0.02
CA VAL A 162 14.28 -4.86 -1.02
C VAL A 162 15.73 -4.49 -1.35
N LEU A 163 16.58 -4.30 -0.34
CA LEU A 163 17.99 -3.95 -0.53
C LEU A 163 18.80 -5.08 -1.20
N LEU A 164 18.48 -6.35 -0.88
CA LEU A 164 19.07 -7.53 -1.54
C LEU A 164 18.71 -7.56 -3.02
N LYS A 165 17.44 -7.32 -3.38
CA LYS A 165 16.99 -7.22 -4.78
C LYS A 165 17.69 -6.09 -5.54
N GLN A 166 18.05 -5.00 -4.85
CA GLN A 166 18.79 -3.87 -5.41
C GLN A 166 20.31 -4.09 -5.46
N ASN A 167 20.82 -5.22 -4.92
CA ASN A 167 22.24 -5.52 -4.73
C ASN A 167 22.98 -4.46 -3.88
N GLU A 168 22.28 -3.76 -3.00
CA GLU A 168 22.90 -2.76 -2.10
C GLU A 168 23.54 -3.40 -0.86
N ILE A 169 23.07 -4.58 -0.47
CA ILE A 169 23.62 -5.38 0.64
C ILE A 169 23.73 -6.85 0.25
N THR A 170 24.58 -7.60 0.94
CA THR A 170 24.70 -9.05 0.84
C THR A 170 23.78 -9.77 1.83
N ALA A 171 23.51 -11.06 1.58
CA ALA A 171 22.68 -11.87 2.49
C ALA A 171 23.25 -11.93 3.91
N GLN A 172 24.58 -11.94 4.05
CA GLN A 172 25.24 -11.94 5.37
C GLN A 172 25.04 -10.62 6.11
N GLU A 173 25.15 -9.49 5.41
CA GLU A 173 24.90 -8.16 5.94
C GLU A 173 23.44 -7.96 6.31
N ALA A 174 22.51 -8.47 5.48
CA ALA A 174 21.08 -8.48 5.78
C ALA A 174 20.78 -9.22 7.09
N VAL A 175 21.29 -10.46 7.24
CA VAL A 175 21.13 -11.27 8.46
C VAL A 175 21.71 -10.56 9.69
N HIS A 176 22.90 -9.99 9.56
CA HIS A 176 23.54 -9.24 10.64
C HIS A 176 22.74 -7.99 11.03
N GLY A 177 22.30 -7.21 10.05
CA GLY A 177 21.48 -6.02 10.24
C GLY A 177 20.13 -6.33 10.90
N ILE A 178 19.44 -7.38 10.47
CA ILE A 178 18.18 -7.84 11.08
C ILE A 178 18.38 -8.22 12.55
N ARG A 179 19.48 -8.90 12.88
CA ARG A 179 19.80 -9.30 14.25
C ARG A 179 19.98 -8.09 15.17
N ILE A 180 20.71 -7.07 14.70
CA ILE A 180 20.92 -5.82 15.44
C ILE A 180 19.62 -5.02 15.55
N ALA A 181 18.87 -4.90 14.45
CA ALA A 181 17.58 -4.23 14.41
C ALA A 181 16.60 -4.84 15.42
N SER A 182 16.55 -6.17 15.48
CA SER A 182 15.75 -6.93 16.45
C SER A 182 16.21 -6.70 17.89
N ALA A 183 17.51 -6.85 18.17
CA ALA A 183 18.04 -6.70 19.53
C ALA A 183 17.92 -5.27 20.08
N ARG A 184 18.14 -4.26 19.24
CA ARG A 184 18.13 -2.83 19.64
C ARG A 184 16.80 -2.14 19.39
N ARG A 185 15.82 -2.80 18.75
CA ARG A 185 14.52 -2.24 18.34
C ARG A 185 14.66 -0.96 17.51
N ILE A 186 15.52 -1.02 16.51
CA ILE A 186 15.76 0.08 15.55
C ILE A 186 15.45 -0.38 14.13
N SER A 187 15.34 0.55 13.18
CA SER A 187 15.19 0.20 11.76
C SER A 187 16.42 -0.51 11.21
N LEU A 188 16.22 -1.29 10.13
CA LEU A 188 17.32 -1.95 9.43
C LEU A 188 18.36 -0.94 8.96
N GLU A 189 17.92 0.16 8.34
CA GLU A 189 18.80 1.19 7.80
C GLU A 189 19.69 1.77 8.90
N LYS A 190 19.11 2.06 10.08
CA LYS A 190 19.87 2.55 11.23
C LYS A 190 20.84 1.51 11.76
N ALA A 191 20.46 0.23 11.79
CA ALA A 191 21.34 -0.86 12.20
C ALA A 191 22.56 -0.96 11.26
N LEU A 192 22.35 -0.95 9.95
CA LEU A 192 23.42 -1.06 8.96
C LEU A 192 24.34 0.17 8.94
N ILE A 193 23.81 1.37 9.18
CA ILE A 193 24.60 2.61 9.29
C ILE A 193 25.53 2.56 10.50
N LEU A 194 25.02 2.10 11.66
CA LEU A 194 25.83 2.02 12.88
C LEU A 194 27.03 1.06 12.73
N GLU A 195 26.87 0.01 11.92
CA GLU A 195 27.94 -0.94 11.61
C GLU A 195 28.82 -0.49 10.43
N GLY A 196 28.53 0.67 9.81
CA GLY A 196 29.29 1.21 8.67
C GLY A 196 29.13 0.42 7.37
N ILE A 197 28.15 -0.47 7.29
CA ILE A 197 27.87 -1.35 6.15
C ILE A 197 27.11 -0.59 5.05
N TYR A 198 26.21 0.31 5.46
CA TYR A 198 25.32 1.03 4.57
C TYR A 198 25.48 2.53 4.72
N GLN A 199 25.60 3.22 3.59
CA GLN A 199 25.53 4.68 3.54
C GLN A 199 24.23 5.08 2.83
N PRO A 200 23.32 5.80 3.51
CA PRO A 200 22.10 6.23 2.87
C PRO A 200 22.44 7.20 1.74
N GLN A 201 21.84 7.00 0.57
CA GLN A 201 21.86 8.01 -0.47
C GLN A 201 21.23 9.29 0.10
N SER A 202 21.87 10.46 -0.06
CA SER A 202 21.46 11.72 0.58
C SER A 202 20.04 12.21 0.22
N ASN A 203 19.37 11.58 -0.74
CA ASN A 203 17.97 11.82 -1.04
C ASN A 203 17.12 10.83 -0.24
N SER A 204 16.84 11.18 1.02
CA SER A 204 15.84 10.48 1.83
C SER A 204 14.45 10.71 1.25
N TRP A 205 14.12 9.97 0.20
CA TRP A 205 12.79 9.93 -0.40
C TRP A 205 11.83 9.26 0.58
N ILE A 206 10.75 9.95 0.98
CA ILE A 206 9.73 9.37 1.85
C ILE A 206 9.07 8.19 1.15
N LYS A 207 9.01 7.02 1.80
CA LYS A 207 8.40 5.81 1.20
C LYS A 207 6.87 5.96 1.12
N LEU A 208 6.22 5.37 0.11
CA LEU A 208 4.76 5.50 -0.07
C LEU A 208 3.97 5.03 1.16
N GLY A 209 4.31 3.83 1.65
CA GLY A 209 3.65 3.27 2.84
C GLY A 209 3.86 4.11 4.09
N GLU A 210 5.01 4.77 4.23
CA GLU A 210 5.30 5.68 5.35
C GLU A 210 4.42 6.93 5.26
N LEU A 211 4.30 7.54 4.07
CA LEU A 211 3.44 8.70 3.86
C LEU A 211 1.97 8.37 4.19
N PHE A 212 1.46 7.21 3.75
CA PHE A 212 0.11 6.77 4.11
C PHE A 212 -0.07 6.50 5.60
N ALA A 213 0.95 5.94 6.26
CA ALA A 213 0.93 5.69 7.70
C ALA A 213 0.90 7.00 8.49
N ILE A 214 1.73 7.99 8.14
CA ILE A 214 1.72 9.33 8.78
C ILE A 214 0.37 10.02 8.53
N ALA A 215 -0.21 9.85 7.32
CA ALA A 215 -1.53 10.35 7.00
C ALA A 215 -2.66 9.60 7.75
N GLY A 216 -2.37 8.51 8.46
CA GLY A 216 -3.37 7.71 9.16
C GLY A 216 -4.35 7.00 8.21
N LEU A 217 -3.99 6.87 6.93
CA LEU A 217 -4.79 6.22 5.89
C LEU A 217 -4.44 4.74 5.73
N LEU A 218 -3.30 4.30 6.27
CA LEU A 218 -2.84 2.92 6.21
C LEU A 218 -2.30 2.48 7.57
N SER A 219 -2.77 1.33 8.04
CA SER A 219 -2.25 0.71 9.26
C SER A 219 -0.86 0.10 9.03
N GLU A 220 -0.05 0.00 10.07
CA GLU A 220 1.27 -0.65 9.98
C GLU A 220 1.15 -2.12 9.51
N SER A 221 0.15 -2.86 9.99
CA SER A 221 -0.07 -4.25 9.59
C SER A 221 -0.44 -4.40 8.12
N ASP A 222 -1.24 -3.48 7.58
CA ASP A 222 -1.67 -3.53 6.19
C ASP A 222 -0.60 -3.00 5.25
N GLY A 223 0.22 -2.05 5.71
CA GLY A 223 1.45 -1.64 5.02
C GLY A 223 2.44 -2.78 4.88
N LEU A 224 2.73 -3.52 5.96
CA LEU A 224 3.62 -4.68 5.93
C LEU A 224 3.11 -5.77 4.98
N TRP A 225 1.81 -6.06 5.04
CA TRP A 225 1.17 -7.00 4.12
C TRP A 225 1.32 -6.56 2.66
N ALA A 226 1.08 -5.29 2.35
CA ALA A 226 1.17 -4.79 0.98
C ALA A 226 2.61 -4.82 0.45
N VAL A 227 3.61 -4.57 1.31
CA VAL A 227 5.03 -4.75 0.95
C VAL A 227 5.32 -6.22 0.65
N GLU A 228 4.88 -7.14 1.52
CA GLU A 228 5.11 -8.58 1.34
C GLU A 228 4.45 -9.10 0.06
N ALA A 229 3.18 -8.76 -0.17
CA ALA A 229 2.47 -9.11 -1.39
C ALA A 229 3.15 -8.51 -2.64
N GLY A 230 3.65 -7.27 -2.56
CA GLY A 230 4.39 -6.62 -3.66
C GLY A 230 5.69 -7.30 -3.98
N LEU A 231 6.40 -7.75 -2.95
CA LEU A 231 7.63 -8.52 -3.12
C LEU A 231 7.35 -9.89 -3.74
N ILE A 232 6.27 -10.57 -3.35
CA ILE A 232 5.84 -11.89 -3.84
C ILE A 232 5.36 -11.82 -5.31
N GLU A 233 4.58 -10.80 -5.65
CA GLU A 233 3.98 -10.66 -6.98
C GLU A 233 4.90 -9.92 -7.97
N GLY A 234 5.98 -9.30 -7.50
CA GLY A 234 6.84 -8.45 -8.31
C GLY A 234 6.14 -7.17 -8.78
N ARG A 235 5.14 -6.70 -8.03
CA ARG A 235 4.28 -5.56 -8.36
C ARG A 235 4.54 -4.37 -7.42
N PRO A 236 4.32 -3.13 -7.88
CA PRO A 236 4.50 -1.97 -7.04
C PRO A 236 3.45 -1.95 -5.92
N ILE A 237 3.89 -1.62 -4.70
CA ILE A 237 3.01 -1.59 -3.51
C ILE A 237 1.76 -0.72 -3.70
N GLY A 238 1.88 0.38 -4.46
CA GLY A 238 0.76 1.27 -4.73
C GLY A 238 -0.37 0.62 -5.52
N GLU A 239 -0.09 -0.34 -6.41
CA GLU A 239 -1.13 -1.10 -7.12
C GLU A 239 -1.85 -2.07 -6.18
N ILE A 240 -1.09 -2.74 -5.32
CA ILE A 240 -1.63 -3.72 -4.36
C ILE A 240 -2.53 -3.04 -3.34
N LEU A 241 -2.14 -1.86 -2.85
CA LEU A 241 -2.95 -1.05 -1.94
C LEU A 241 -4.30 -0.66 -2.56
N VAL A 242 -4.33 -0.37 -3.87
CA VAL A 242 -5.57 -0.02 -4.58
C VAL A 242 -6.43 -1.25 -4.85
N GLU A 243 -5.82 -2.33 -5.34
CA GLU A 243 -6.55 -3.58 -5.64
C GLU A 243 -7.19 -4.20 -4.40
N SER A 244 -6.52 -4.09 -3.25
CA SER A 244 -7.06 -4.55 -1.97
C SER A 244 -8.09 -3.62 -1.33
N GLY A 245 -8.35 -2.45 -1.94
CA GLY A 245 -9.29 -1.46 -1.42
C GLY A 245 -8.83 -0.75 -0.14
N LEU A 246 -7.54 -0.87 0.22
CA LEU A 246 -6.96 -0.17 1.37
C LEU A 246 -6.77 1.32 1.09
N VAL A 247 -6.54 1.68 -0.17
CA VAL A 247 -6.35 3.06 -0.63
C VAL A 247 -7.09 3.25 -1.96
N SER A 248 -7.64 4.43 -2.23
CA SER A 248 -8.25 4.73 -3.54
C SER A 248 -7.20 5.06 -4.62
N SER A 249 -7.59 4.97 -5.89
CA SER A 249 -6.73 5.41 -7.01
C SER A 249 -6.30 6.86 -6.88
N GLU A 250 -7.21 7.71 -6.44
CA GLU A 250 -7.00 9.15 -6.26
C GLU A 250 -5.99 9.41 -5.15
N SER A 251 -6.10 8.71 -4.02
CA SER A 251 -5.19 8.83 -2.89
C SER A 251 -3.81 8.25 -3.21
N ARG A 252 -3.71 7.18 -4.02
CA ARG A 252 -2.44 6.67 -4.56
C ARG A 252 -1.75 7.71 -5.43
N ASP A 253 -2.47 8.29 -6.39
CA ASP A 253 -1.90 9.24 -7.34
C ASP A 253 -1.52 10.55 -6.65
N GLY A 254 -2.35 11.01 -5.71
CA GLY A 254 -2.06 12.13 -4.85
C GLY A 254 -0.82 11.90 -3.97
N ALA A 255 -0.68 10.71 -3.38
CA ALA A 255 0.52 10.37 -2.60
C ALA A 255 1.79 10.36 -3.45
N LEU A 256 1.74 9.83 -4.68
CA LEU A 256 2.88 9.85 -5.61
C LEU A 256 3.29 11.28 -6.02
N GLU A 257 2.33 12.17 -6.24
CA GLU A 257 2.60 13.58 -6.50
C GLU A 257 3.18 14.28 -5.26
N LEU A 258 2.63 14.02 -4.08
CA LEU A 258 3.15 14.56 -2.82
C LEU A 258 4.56 14.08 -2.51
N GLN A 259 4.91 12.83 -2.79
CA GLN A 259 6.29 12.36 -2.68
C GLN A 259 7.25 13.18 -3.55
N LYS A 260 6.85 13.51 -4.79
CA LYS A 260 7.64 14.38 -5.67
C LYS A 260 7.78 15.78 -5.07
N MET A 261 6.70 16.35 -4.55
CA MET A 261 6.72 17.66 -3.90
C MET A 261 7.64 17.68 -2.66
N VAL A 262 7.70 16.59 -1.89
CA VAL A 262 8.64 16.44 -0.77
C VAL A 262 10.08 16.39 -1.27
N ALA A 263 10.34 15.61 -2.32
CA ALA A 263 11.69 15.51 -2.89
C ALA A 263 12.18 16.80 -3.52
N GLU A 264 11.28 17.60 -4.08
CA GLU A 264 11.56 18.96 -4.59
C GLU A 264 11.69 20.01 -3.47
N GLY A 265 11.46 19.63 -2.20
CA GLY A 265 11.51 20.54 -1.05
C GLY A 265 10.36 21.54 -0.98
N LYS A 266 9.28 21.33 -1.75
CA LYS A 266 8.10 22.21 -1.75
C LYS A 266 7.24 22.04 -0.50
N VAL A 267 7.27 20.84 0.10
CA VAL A 267 6.56 20.49 1.33
C VAL A 267 7.42 19.52 2.13
N ASN A 268 7.26 19.45 3.45
CA ASN A 268 7.88 18.42 4.28
C ASN A 268 6.99 17.17 4.41
N ALA A 269 7.50 16.10 5.03
CA ALA A 269 6.78 14.83 5.20
C ALA A 269 5.44 14.97 5.95
N GLN A 270 5.42 15.78 7.02
CA GLN A 270 4.24 15.98 7.84
C GLN A 270 3.15 16.76 7.09
N GLN A 271 3.57 17.82 6.39
CA GLN A 271 2.72 18.63 5.53
C GLN A 271 2.16 17.81 4.37
N ALA A 272 2.98 16.94 3.76
CA ALA A 272 2.51 16.02 2.73
C ALA A 272 1.44 15.07 3.27
N ALA A 273 1.57 14.57 4.49
CA ALA A 273 0.57 13.71 5.11
C ALA A 273 -0.76 14.44 5.39
N GLU A 274 -0.71 15.71 5.80
CA GLU A 274 -1.90 16.55 5.97
C GLU A 274 -2.59 16.83 4.63
N LEU A 275 -1.82 17.19 3.59
CA LEU A 275 -2.35 17.36 2.24
C LEU A 275 -2.98 16.07 1.71
N LEU A 276 -2.38 14.91 1.99
CA LEU A 276 -2.92 13.63 1.57
C LEU A 276 -4.26 13.31 2.22
N LYS A 277 -4.46 13.69 3.49
CA LYS A 277 -5.77 13.57 4.15
C LYS A 277 -6.84 14.40 3.43
N GLU A 278 -6.48 15.59 2.99
CA GLU A 278 -7.37 16.49 2.27
C GLU A 278 -7.70 15.98 0.85
N VAL A 279 -6.69 15.45 0.15
CA VAL A 279 -6.88 14.78 -1.14
C VAL A 279 -7.84 13.60 -0.98
N ASN A 280 -7.70 12.81 0.07
CA ASN A 280 -8.55 11.66 0.33
C ASN A 280 -9.98 12.05 0.75
N SER A 281 -10.17 13.16 1.47
CA SER A 281 -11.49 13.60 1.96
C SER A 281 -12.29 14.36 0.90
N GLN A 282 -11.64 15.21 0.09
CA GLN A 282 -12.30 16.10 -0.87
C GLN A 282 -12.12 15.67 -2.33
N GLY A 283 -11.23 14.71 -2.62
CA GLY A 283 -10.94 14.28 -3.99
C GLY A 283 -10.27 15.36 -4.85
N VAL A 284 -9.59 16.32 -4.22
CA VAL A 284 -8.89 17.42 -4.91
C VAL A 284 -7.44 17.05 -5.20
N ALA A 285 -6.85 17.67 -6.22
CA ALA A 285 -5.44 17.47 -6.53
C ALA A 285 -4.52 18.06 -5.43
N PRO A 286 -3.35 17.45 -5.13
CA PRO A 286 -2.40 17.95 -4.13
C PRO A 286 -2.00 19.42 -4.32
N ALA A 287 -1.76 19.84 -5.56
CA ALA A 287 -1.42 21.24 -5.86
C ALA A 287 -2.57 22.21 -5.55
N GLN A 288 -3.82 21.77 -5.69
CA GLN A 288 -5.00 22.58 -5.34
C GLN A 288 -5.18 22.61 -3.83
N ALA A 289 -5.05 21.47 -3.14
CA ALA A 289 -5.07 21.40 -1.68
C ALA A 289 -4.01 22.33 -1.06
N LEU A 290 -2.79 22.32 -1.62
CA LEU A 290 -1.70 23.20 -1.18
C LEU A 290 -2.05 24.69 -1.33
N LYS A 291 -2.64 25.09 -2.45
CA LYS A 291 -3.08 26.48 -2.67
C LYS A 291 -4.19 26.88 -1.70
N SER A 292 -5.15 26.00 -1.46
CA SER A 292 -6.24 26.26 -0.52
C SER A 292 -5.72 26.43 0.91
N MET A 293 -4.82 25.54 1.35
CA MET A 293 -4.21 25.62 2.68
C MET A 293 -3.38 26.89 2.88
N THR A 294 -2.52 27.23 1.92
CA THR A 294 -1.70 28.45 1.99
C THR A 294 -2.57 29.70 2.07
N HIS A 295 -3.56 29.81 1.18
CA HIS A 295 -4.47 30.95 1.15
C HIS A 295 -5.28 31.08 2.44
N LEU A 296 -5.84 29.98 2.96
CA LEU A 296 -6.61 29.98 4.20
C LEU A 296 -5.74 30.41 5.39
N GLY A 297 -4.51 29.88 5.49
CA GLY A 297 -3.57 30.25 6.54
C GLY A 297 -3.25 31.75 6.55
N THR A 298 -3.03 32.33 5.37
CA THR A 298 -2.83 33.78 5.23
C THR A 298 -4.07 34.60 5.60
N GLN A 299 -5.26 34.16 5.19
CA GLN A 299 -6.51 34.84 5.56
C GLN A 299 -6.76 34.83 7.07
N VAL A 300 -6.49 33.70 7.74
CA VAL A 300 -6.59 33.57 9.20
C VAL A 300 -5.62 34.54 9.87
N ALA A 301 -4.35 34.54 9.46
CA ALA A 301 -3.35 35.45 10.01
C ALA A 301 -3.74 36.93 9.81
N ASN A 302 -4.25 37.30 8.63
CA ASN A 302 -4.71 38.65 8.35
C ASN A 302 -5.89 39.06 9.25
N LEU A 303 -6.87 38.18 9.45
CA LEU A 303 -8.01 38.46 10.33
C LEU A 303 -7.56 38.62 11.78
N LEU A 304 -6.65 37.75 12.26
CA LEU A 304 -6.05 37.85 13.58
C LEU A 304 -5.29 39.18 13.76
N LYS A 305 -4.56 39.61 12.74
CA LYS A 305 -3.84 40.89 12.74
C LYS A 305 -4.81 42.08 12.80
N MET A 306 -5.86 42.07 11.99
CA MET A 306 -6.88 43.12 11.98
C MET A 306 -7.65 43.21 13.30
N SER A 307 -7.83 42.08 14.00
CA SER A 307 -8.44 42.02 15.33
C SER A 307 -7.51 42.43 16.48
N GLY A 308 -6.25 42.76 16.19
CA GLY A 308 -5.24 43.15 17.18
C GLY A 308 -4.73 41.98 18.04
N LEU A 309 -5.03 40.74 17.67
CA LEU A 309 -4.61 39.54 18.40
C LEU A 309 -3.16 39.15 18.10
N ILE A 310 -2.66 39.50 16.91
CA ILE A 310 -1.26 39.31 16.51
C ILE A 310 -0.70 40.58 15.86
N THR A 311 0.63 40.70 15.86
CA THR A 311 1.38 41.80 15.23
C THR A 311 2.34 41.25 14.19
N ASP A 312 2.93 42.14 13.38
CA ASP A 312 3.97 41.74 12.41
C ASP A 312 5.20 41.13 13.10
N GLU A 313 5.56 41.60 14.30
CA GLU A 313 6.64 41.00 15.10
C GLU A 313 6.33 39.56 15.51
N HIS A 314 5.06 39.26 15.85
CA HIS A 314 4.63 37.91 16.15
C HIS A 314 4.70 36.99 14.92
N ILE A 315 4.34 37.50 13.74
CA ILE A 315 4.44 36.76 12.47
C ILE A 315 5.90 36.43 12.18
N SER A 316 6.80 37.42 12.19
CA SER A 316 8.23 37.21 11.95
C SER A 316 8.84 36.20 12.93
N LYS A 317 8.48 36.29 14.22
CA LYS A 317 8.95 35.35 15.24
C LYS A 317 8.46 33.92 14.99
N ALA A 318 7.21 33.76 14.55
CA ALA A 318 6.68 32.43 14.21
C ALA A 318 7.41 31.85 13.00
N GLU A 319 7.67 32.65 11.98
CA GLU A 319 8.40 32.24 10.78
C GLU A 319 9.85 31.82 11.10
N GLU A 320 10.54 32.57 11.97
CA GLU A 320 11.90 32.22 12.43
C GLU A 320 11.97 30.91 13.22
N MET A 321 10.91 30.56 13.95
CA MET A 321 10.83 29.31 14.72
C MET A 321 10.38 28.11 13.88
N SER A 322 9.83 28.34 12.70
CA SER A 322 9.23 27.30 11.87
C SER A 322 10.23 26.63 10.94
N THR A 323 10.03 25.35 10.69
CA THR A 323 10.81 24.60 9.72
C THR A 323 10.30 24.91 8.30
N PRO A 324 11.13 25.47 7.40
CA PRO A 324 10.71 25.70 6.03
C PRO A 324 10.44 24.37 5.29
N PRO A 325 9.54 24.36 4.29
CA PRO A 325 8.75 25.50 3.79
C PRO A 325 7.52 25.79 4.65
N ILE A 326 7.18 27.07 4.83
CA ILE A 326 5.98 27.50 5.56
C ILE A 326 4.80 27.47 4.60
N ILE A 327 3.86 26.55 4.84
CA ILE A 327 2.66 26.38 4.02
C ILE A 327 1.46 27.05 4.67
N ASP A 328 1.20 26.78 5.94
CA ASP A 328 0.09 27.37 6.69
C ASP A 328 0.61 28.29 7.79
N LEU A 329 0.49 29.60 7.56
CA LEU A 329 0.90 30.62 8.54
C LEU A 329 0.09 30.51 9.84
N SER A 330 -1.16 30.06 9.79
CA SER A 330 -1.97 29.86 11.00
C SER A 330 -1.44 28.71 11.85
N ALA A 331 -1.00 27.61 11.22
CA ALA A 331 -0.32 26.51 11.90
C ALA A 331 1.04 26.97 12.48
N CYS A 332 1.78 27.77 11.72
CA CYS A 332 3.05 28.35 12.18
C CYS A 332 2.89 29.19 13.47
N LEU A 333 1.84 30.01 13.55
CA LEU A 333 1.53 30.81 14.74
C LEU A 333 1.10 29.94 15.94
N LEU A 334 0.45 28.80 15.68
CA LEU A 334 0.09 27.81 16.70
C LEU A 334 1.33 27.11 17.28
N ASP A 335 2.21 26.65 16.40
CA ASP A 335 3.43 25.93 16.79
C ASP A 335 4.37 26.81 17.61
N ALA A 336 4.44 28.11 17.26
CA ALA A 336 5.17 29.11 18.04
C ALA A 336 4.49 29.49 19.38
N SER A 337 3.33 28.89 19.69
CA SER A 337 2.53 29.17 20.89
C SER A 337 2.14 30.64 21.06
N ILE A 338 2.05 31.37 19.94
CA ILE A 338 1.62 32.78 19.92
C ILE A 338 0.10 32.86 20.07
N ILE A 339 -0.59 31.92 19.43
CA ILE A 339 -2.03 31.74 19.50
C ILE A 339 -2.36 30.31 19.90
N ASN A 340 -3.54 30.09 20.45
CA ASN A 340 -4.06 28.77 20.78
C ASN A 340 -5.01 28.25 19.70
N ARG A 341 -5.30 26.95 19.76
CA ARG A 341 -6.17 26.24 18.80
C ARG A 341 -7.56 26.86 18.73
N GLU A 342 -8.13 27.24 19.87
CA GLU A 342 -9.47 27.80 19.96
C GLU A 342 -9.59 29.14 19.20
N THR A 343 -8.53 29.96 19.23
CA THR A 343 -8.51 31.24 18.50
C THR A 343 -8.42 31.04 16.99
N ILE A 344 -7.67 30.04 16.53
CA ILE A 344 -7.61 29.68 15.10
C ILE A 344 -8.95 29.15 14.63
N GLU A 345 -9.59 28.28 15.41
CA GLU A 345 -10.91 27.72 15.08
C GLU A 345 -11.97 28.84 15.01
N ALA A 346 -11.95 29.78 15.96
CA ALA A 346 -12.83 30.94 15.93
C ALA A 346 -12.59 31.83 14.69
N ALA A 347 -11.32 32.06 14.33
CA ALA A 347 -10.98 32.83 13.14
C ALA A 347 -11.42 32.12 11.84
N ARG A 348 -11.26 30.79 11.75
CA ARG A 348 -11.73 29.98 10.62
C ARG A 348 -13.26 30.04 10.48
N GLN A 349 -14.00 29.88 11.58
CA GLN A 349 -15.46 30.03 11.59
C GLN A 349 -15.91 31.44 11.15
N CYS A 350 -15.21 32.49 11.60
CA CYS A 350 -15.48 33.85 11.16
C CYS A 350 -15.24 34.03 9.65
N LEU A 351 -14.16 33.45 9.10
CA LEU A 351 -13.88 33.48 7.66
C LEU A 351 -14.92 32.71 6.85
N GLU A 352 -15.43 31.57 7.35
CA GLU A 352 -16.54 30.84 6.72
C GLU A 352 -17.80 31.72 6.67
N LEU A 353 -18.17 32.38 7.77
CA LEU A 353 -19.32 33.29 7.80
C LEU A 353 -19.13 34.52 6.91
N ILE A 354 -17.90 35.02 6.73
CA ILE A 354 -17.60 36.08 5.76
C ILE A 354 -17.79 35.57 4.33
N ARG A 355 -17.29 34.36 4.04
CA ARG A 355 -17.39 33.74 2.72
C ARG A 355 -18.84 33.47 2.32
N ASP A 356 -19.69 33.11 3.29
CA ASP A 356 -21.13 32.94 3.11
C ASP A 356 -21.90 34.28 3.07
N GLU A 357 -21.20 35.43 3.11
CA GLU A 357 -21.76 36.79 3.14
C GLU A 357 -22.65 37.08 4.36
N ARG A 358 -22.54 36.27 5.42
CA ARG A 358 -23.32 36.39 6.67
C ARG A 358 -22.70 37.36 7.67
N LEU A 359 -21.38 37.57 7.57
CA LEU A 359 -20.64 38.55 8.36
C LEU A 359 -19.79 39.45 7.47
N LYS A 360 -19.75 40.75 7.79
CA LYS A 360 -18.72 41.65 7.26
C LYS A 360 -17.41 41.47 8.03
N VAL A 361 -16.29 41.85 7.41
CA VAL A 361 -14.95 41.74 8.02
C VAL A 361 -14.87 42.50 9.35
N GLU A 362 -15.47 43.69 9.42
CA GLU A 362 -15.50 44.50 10.66
C GLU A 362 -16.29 43.81 11.77
N GLN A 363 -17.38 43.11 11.42
CA GLN A 363 -18.19 42.36 12.37
C GLN A 363 -17.44 41.12 12.86
N ALA A 364 -16.75 40.42 11.96
CA ALA A 364 -15.90 39.28 12.30
C ALA A 364 -14.76 39.66 13.26
N ILE A 365 -14.17 40.85 13.11
CA ILE A 365 -13.16 41.37 14.04
C ILE A 365 -13.74 41.50 15.46
N VAL A 366 -14.93 42.10 15.58
CA VAL A 366 -15.60 42.28 16.89
C VAL A 366 -15.90 40.92 17.53
N VAL A 367 -16.46 40.00 16.75
CA VAL A 367 -16.76 38.63 17.21
C VAL A 367 -15.50 37.94 17.69
N LEU A 368 -14.44 37.95 16.88
CA LEU A 368 -13.19 37.27 17.21
C LEU A 368 -12.51 37.85 18.47
N SER A 369 -12.42 39.18 18.60
CA SER A 369 -11.90 39.82 19.80
C SER A 369 -12.74 39.50 21.05
N TYR A 370 -14.06 39.39 20.90
CA TYR A 370 -14.95 39.02 22.01
C TYR A 370 -14.81 37.54 22.40
N CYS A 371 -14.72 36.62 21.43
CA CYS A 371 -14.48 35.19 21.68
C CYS A 371 -13.22 34.98 22.52
N VAL A 372 -12.12 35.64 22.15
CA VAL A 372 -10.83 35.49 22.84
C VAL A 372 -10.87 36.08 24.24
N ARG A 373 -11.47 37.26 24.42
CA ARG A 373 -11.55 37.93 25.73
C ARG A 373 -12.46 37.19 26.70
N SER A 374 -13.62 36.72 26.23
CA SER A 374 -14.63 36.07 27.06
C SER A 374 -14.45 34.55 27.16
N ARG A 375 -13.54 33.97 26.35
CA ARG A 375 -13.29 32.52 26.25
C ARG A 375 -14.54 31.70 25.94
N ILE A 376 -15.34 32.22 25.02
CA ILE A 376 -16.57 31.58 24.54
C ILE A 376 -16.48 31.32 23.04
N THR A 377 -17.35 30.45 22.53
CA THR A 377 -17.38 30.10 21.11
C THR A 377 -17.94 31.23 20.24
N VAL A 378 -17.68 31.18 18.93
CA VAL A 378 -18.26 32.12 17.94
C VAL A 378 -19.78 32.10 18.02
N LYS A 379 -20.39 30.92 18.11
CA LYS A 379 -21.85 30.77 18.24
C LYS A 379 -22.40 31.50 19.47
N GLN A 380 -21.82 31.25 20.64
CA GLN A 380 -22.23 31.92 21.89
C GLN A 380 -22.01 33.43 21.82
N THR A 381 -20.95 33.87 21.16
CA THR A 381 -20.68 35.30 20.95
C THR A 381 -21.74 35.94 20.08
N LEU A 382 -22.17 35.28 18.99
CA LEU A 382 -23.25 35.76 18.15
C LEU A 382 -24.59 35.83 18.91
N GLU A 383 -24.86 34.85 19.78
CA GLU A 383 -26.03 34.86 20.67
C GLU A 383 -26.00 36.04 21.66
N GLU A 384 -24.86 36.28 22.33
CA GLU A 384 -24.70 37.39 23.29
C GLU A 384 -24.75 38.77 22.61
N LEU A 385 -24.34 38.87 21.35
CA LEU A 385 -24.44 40.09 20.55
C LEU A 385 -25.81 40.30 19.90
N ALA A 386 -26.78 39.40 20.15
CA ALA A 386 -28.10 39.36 19.51
C ALA A 386 -28.02 39.30 17.96
N TRP A 387 -27.01 38.60 17.44
CA TRP A 387 -26.78 38.36 16.01
C TRP A 387 -27.20 36.95 15.61
N ASP A 388 -28.25 36.41 16.22
CA ASP A 388 -28.74 35.04 16.01
C ASP A 388 -29.13 34.74 14.55
N HIS A 389 -29.58 35.77 13.83
CA HIS A 389 -29.88 35.71 12.39
C HIS A 389 -28.65 35.31 11.55
N VAL A 390 -27.44 35.59 12.05
CA VAL A 390 -26.19 35.16 11.43
C VAL A 390 -26.01 33.66 11.54
N VAL A 391 -26.68 32.94 12.45
CA VAL A 391 -26.57 31.47 12.64
C VAL A 391 -27.76 30.71 12.01
N GLN A 392 -28.94 31.32 11.96
CA GLN A 392 -30.17 30.72 11.42
C GLN A 392 -30.27 30.80 9.89
N ASN A 393 -29.66 29.84 9.18
CA ASN A 393 -30.25 29.19 8.00
C ASN A 393 -29.29 28.11 7.45
N SER A 394 -29.45 26.89 7.95
CA SER A 394 -29.05 25.67 7.23
C SER A 394 -30.24 24.72 6.99
N TYR A 395 -31.48 25.19 7.20
CA TYR A 395 -32.71 24.40 7.05
C TYR A 395 -33.89 25.25 6.53
N ALA A 396 -33.66 26.09 5.53
CA ALA A 396 -34.73 26.79 4.81
C ALA A 396 -34.68 26.44 3.32
N SER A 397 -34.78 25.15 3.02
CA SER A 397 -35.05 24.65 1.67
C SER A 397 -35.68 23.27 1.76
N GLU A 398 -36.95 23.19 2.21
CA GLU A 398 -37.92 22.18 1.73
C GLU A 398 -39.35 22.34 2.29
N ASP A 399 -39.59 22.99 3.43
CA ASP A 399 -40.94 22.93 4.07
C ASP A 399 -41.90 24.11 3.85
N ASP A 400 -41.47 25.27 3.31
CA ASP A 400 -42.36 26.44 3.17
C ASP A 400 -43.24 26.45 1.90
N LEU A 401 -43.29 25.34 1.15
CA LEU A 401 -44.19 25.19 -0.02
C LEU A 401 -45.52 24.48 0.30
N THR A 402 -45.79 24.10 1.56
CA THR A 402 -47.03 23.35 1.92
C THR A 402 -48.01 24.09 2.84
N ARG A 403 -47.90 25.41 3.00
CA ARG A 403 -48.88 26.20 3.78
C ARG A 403 -49.45 27.41 3.04
N ALA A 404 -49.83 27.19 1.79
CA ALA A 404 -50.76 28.06 1.08
C ALA A 404 -51.75 27.21 0.25
N GLU A 405 -52.62 26.48 0.94
CA GLU A 405 -53.94 26.05 0.44
C GLU A 405 -55.02 26.36 1.49
#